data_AF-A0A0D6ZCQ4-F1
#
_entry.id   AF-A0A0D6ZCQ4-F1
#
_cell.length_a   1.000
_cell.length_b   1.000
_cell.length_c   1.000
_cell.angle_alpha   90.00
_cell.angle_beta   90.00
_cell.angle_gamma   90.00
#
_symmetry.space_group_name_H-M   'P 1'
#
loop_
_entity.id
_entity.type
_entity.pdbx_description
1 polymer ?
#
loop_
_entity_poly.entity_id
_entity_poly.type
_entity_poly.pdbx_seq_one_letter_code
_entity_poly.pdbx_strand_id
1 'polypeptide(L)' 'MLKKEGKSLGKEKSVREDTIEKRMAETQQKLNDAVQKYGLRSKEALQISEELDIIIHQLMKKKQKMKIFSPKD' A
#
# COMPACT_ATOMS: atom_id res chain seq x y z
N MET A 1 -12.84 30.42 8.18
CA MET A 1 -11.65 29.91 8.90
C MET A 1 -11.43 28.46 8.47
N LEU A 2 -10.32 28.17 7.79
CA LEU A 2 -9.94 26.82 7.34
C LEU A 2 -9.35 26.04 8.53
N LYS A 3 -10.08 25.04 9.07
CA LYS A 3 -9.49 24.07 9.99
C LYS A 3 -8.80 22.98 9.16
N LYS A 4 -7.46 23.07 9.11
CA LYS A 4 -6.57 21.99 8.72
C LYS A 4 -6.62 20.93 9.82
N GLU A 5 -7.17 19.76 9.54
CA GLU A 5 -6.96 18.58 10.38
C GLU A 5 -5.95 17.67 9.69
N GLY A 6 -4.67 17.95 9.93
CA GLY A 6 -3.65 16.92 9.89
C GLY A 6 -3.76 16.12 11.19
N LYS A 7 -4.03 14.82 11.10
CA LYS A 7 -3.86 13.91 12.23
C LYS A 7 -3.22 12.62 11.73
N SER A 8 -1.93 12.54 12.03
CA SER A 8 -1.05 11.39 11.90
C SER A 8 -1.68 10.14 12.49
N LEU A 9 -1.91 9.13 11.65
CA LEU A 9 -2.28 7.79 12.09
C LEU A 9 -1.02 6.96 12.31
N GLY A 10 -0.71 6.78 13.61
CA GLY A 10 -0.24 5.52 14.19
C GLY A 10 0.96 4.84 13.54
N LYS A 11 2.18 5.27 13.88
CA LYS A 11 3.34 4.37 13.90
C LYS A 11 3.21 3.43 15.10
N GLU A 12 2.30 2.47 15.03
CA GLU A 12 2.30 1.35 15.97
C GLU A 12 3.17 0.25 15.37
N LYS A 13 4.38 0.14 15.94
CA LYS A 13 5.35 -0.92 15.64
C LYS A 13 4.76 -2.27 16.08
N SER A 14 4.04 -2.95 15.18
CA SER A 14 3.76 -4.38 15.36
C SER A 14 4.85 -5.23 14.69
N VAL A 15 5.37 -6.13 15.49
CA VAL A 15 6.52 -7.00 15.25
C VAL A 15 6.21 -8.03 14.16
N ARG A 16 7.00 -7.99 13.08
CA ARG A 16 7.40 -9.11 12.21
C ARG A 16 6.33 -10.14 11.80
N GLU A 17 5.42 -9.70 10.95
CA GLU A 17 5.11 -10.47 9.73
C GLU A 17 5.26 -9.49 8.56
N ASP A 18 6.27 -9.72 7.72
CA ASP A 18 6.47 -8.95 6.48
C ASP A 18 5.40 -9.38 5.47
N THR A 19 4.14 -9.03 5.76
CA THR A 19 3.01 -9.41 4.92
C THR A 19 3.00 -8.52 3.69
N ILE A 20 2.55 -9.10 2.58
CA ILE A 20 2.33 -8.36 1.33
C ILE A 20 1.33 -7.21 1.52
N GLU A 21 0.40 -7.34 2.47
CA GLU A 21 -0.56 -6.30 2.86
C GLU A 21 0.11 -5.13 3.57
N LYS A 22 1.08 -5.41 4.46
CA LYS A 22 1.88 -4.36 5.10
C LYS A 22 2.73 -3.59 4.08
N ARG A 23 3.41 -4.31 3.17
CA ARG A 23 4.17 -3.66 2.08
C ARG A 23 3.28 -2.78 1.21
N MET A 24 2.07 -3.25 0.88
CA MET A 24 1.10 -2.46 0.11
C MET A 24 0.75 -1.15 0.82
N ALA A 25 0.44 -1.22 2.12
CA ALA A 25 0.10 -0.05 2.92
C ALA A 25 1.28 0.94 3.02
N GLU A 26 2.50 0.44 3.24
CA GLU A 26 3.70 1.28 3.29
C GLU A 26 3.99 1.94 1.94
N THR A 27 3.90 1.22 0.83
CA THR A 27 4.11 1.77 -0.52
C THR A 27 3.01 2.76 -0.90
N GLN A 28 1.76 2.52 -0.50
CA GLN A 28 0.66 3.47 -0.68
C GLN A 28 0.90 4.78 0.09
N GLN A 29 1.40 4.70 1.33
CA GLN A 29 1.75 5.89 2.09
C GLN A 29 2.88 6.67 1.41
N LYS A 30 3.92 5.98 0.93
CA LYS A 30 5.00 6.62 0.15
C LYS A 30 4.49 7.30 -1.11
N LEU A 31 3.54 6.68 -1.82
CA LEU A 31 2.93 7.28 -3.00
C LEU A 31 2.19 8.58 -2.63
N ASN A 32 1.39 8.55 -1.56
CA ASN A 32 0.70 9.74 -1.06
C ASN A 32 1.67 10.85 -0.70
N ASP A 33 2.76 10.53 0.00
CA ASP A 33 3.79 11.51 0.39
C ASP A 33 4.48 12.09 -0.85
N ALA A 34 4.85 11.25 -1.83
CA ALA A 34 5.47 11.68 -3.08
C ALA A 34 4.54 12.56 -3.93
N VAL A 35 3.25 12.21 -3.99
CA VAL A 35 2.22 13.01 -4.69
C VAL A 35 2.01 14.34 -3.99
N GLN A 36 1.96 14.38 -2.66
CA GLN A 36 1.83 15.63 -1.92
C GLN A 36 3.05 16.53 -2.08
N LYS A 37 4.26 15.96 -2.15
CA LYS A 37 5.50 16.72 -2.23
C LYS A 37 5.86 17.17 -3.65
N TYR A 38 5.65 16.31 -4.64
CA TYR A 38 6.15 16.51 -6.01
C TYR A 38 5.05 16.48 -7.08
N GLY A 39 3.81 16.12 -6.72
CA GLY A 39 2.69 16.00 -7.64
C GLY A 39 2.57 14.63 -8.33
N LEU A 40 1.38 14.38 -8.88
CA LEU A 40 0.97 13.10 -9.48
C LEU A 40 1.83 12.67 -10.69
N ARG A 41 2.42 13.62 -11.41
CA ARG A 41 3.22 13.36 -12.63
C ARG A 41 4.72 13.37 -12.37
N SER A 42 5.14 13.45 -11.10
CA SER A 42 6.55 13.34 -10.77
C SER A 42 7.05 11.93 -11.08
N LYS A 43 8.31 11.84 -11.54
CA LYS A 43 8.96 10.55 -11.78
C LYS A 43 8.90 9.64 -10.56
N GLU A 44 9.05 10.22 -9.36
CA GLU A 44 9.00 9.49 -8.09
C GLU A 44 7.60 8.93 -7.81
N ALA A 45 6.53 9.72 -7.98
CA ALA A 45 5.17 9.23 -7.81
C ALA A 45 4.83 8.14 -8.83
N LEU A 46 5.27 8.29 -10.09
CA LEU A 46 5.07 7.26 -11.12
C LEU A 46 5.77 5.95 -10.75
N GLN A 47 7.04 6.00 -10.35
CA GLN A 47 7.80 4.81 -9.96
C GLN A 47 7.15 4.09 -8.77
N ILE A 48 6.76 4.83 -7.73
CA ILE A 48 6.10 4.25 -6.56
C ILE A 48 4.73 3.67 -6.94
N SER A 49 4.02 4.28 -7.89
CA SER A 49 2.73 3.76 -8.38
C SER A 49 2.90 2.43 -9.12
N GLU A 50 3.97 2.25 -9.90
CA GLU A 50 4.29 0.98 -10.56
C GLU A 50 4.65 -0.10 -9.53
N GLU A 51 5.43 0.24 -8.50
CA GLU A 51 5.73 -0.68 -7.41
C GLU A 51 4.46 -1.12 -6.64
N LEU A 52 3.55 -0.17 -6.40
CA LEU A 52 2.28 -0.46 -5.71
C LEU A 52 1.40 -1.39 -6.54
N ASP A 53 1.34 -1.19 -7.85
CA ASP A 53 0.57 -2.02 -8.78
C ASP A 53 1.08 -3.48 -8.79
N ILE A 54 2.40 -3.68 -8.79
CA ILE A 54 3.02 -5.02 -8.69
C ILE A 54 2.61 -5.72 -7.39
N ILE A 55 2.64 -4.99 -6.27
CA ILE A 55 2.26 -5.54 -4.96
C ILE A 55 0.78 -5.94 -4.95
N ILE A 56 -0.10 -5.10 -5.49
CA ILE A 56 -1.54 -5.38 -5.61
C ILE A 56 -1.76 -6.63 -6.47
N HIS A 57 -1.10 -6.74 -7.62
CA HIS A 57 -1.19 -7.92 -8.48
C HIS A 57 -0.76 -9.20 -7.76
N GLN A 58 0.34 -9.15 -7.01
CA GLN A 58 0.80 -10.29 -6.22
C GLN A 58 -0.18 -10.66 -5.10
N LEU A 59 -0.77 -9.67 -4.41
CA LEU A 59 -1.79 -9.88 -3.38
C LEU A 59 -3.02 -10.57 -3.97
N MET A 60 -3.51 -10.08 -5.11
CA MET A 60 -4.66 -10.63 -5.81
C MET A 60 -4.42 -12.08 -6.24
N LYS A 61 -3.21 -12.38 -6.75
CA LYS A 61 -2.80 -13.75 -7.10
C LYS A 61 -2.75 -14.67 -5.88
N LYS A 62 -2.24 -14.20 -4.75
CA LYS A 62 -2.21 -14.95 -3.48
C LYS A 62 -3.63 -15.25 -2.99
N LYS A 63 -4.52 -14.24 -2.99
CA LYS A 63 -5.93 -14.41 -2.60
C LYS A 63 -6.68 -15.36 -3.53
N GLN A 64 -6.41 -15.32 -4.83
CA GLN A 64 -7.00 -16.26 -5.79
C GLN A 64 -6.55 -17.71 -5.52
N LYS A 65 -5.26 -17.95 -5.31
CA LYS A 65 -4.73 -19.28 -4.95
C LYS A 65 -5.36 -19.85 -3.67
N MET A 66 -5.58 -18.99 -2.68
CA MET A 66 -6.19 -19.38 -1.41
C MET A 66 -7.68 -19.76 -1.55
N LYS A 67 -8.41 -19.10 -2.46
CA LYS A 67 -9.80 -19.46 -2.79
C LYS A 67 -9.93 -20.82 -3.50
N ILE A 68 -8.93 -21.19 -4.31
CA ILE A 68 -8.93 -22.46 -5.05
C ILE A 68 -8.62 -23.64 -4.12
N PHE A 69 -7.88 -23.41 -3.03
CA PHE A 69 -7.45 -24.45 -2.08
C PHE A 69 -8.35 -24.57 -0.84
N SER A 70 -9.60 -24.11 -0.90
CA SER A 70 -10.59 -24.45 0.12
C SER A 70 -11.18 -25.83 -0.23
N PRO A 71 -10.88 -26.91 0.51
CA PRO A 71 -11.53 -28.18 0.28
C PRO A 71 -13.03 -27.99 0.53
N LYS A 72 -13.85 -28.35 -0.46
CA LYS A 72 -15.27 -28.59 -0.20
C LYS A 72 -15.31 -29.90 0.57
N ASP A 73 -15.61 -29.82 1.85
CA ASP A 73 -16.07 -30.97 2.64
C ASP A 73 -17.21 -31.72 1.92
#